data_AF-A0AAD4G5U3-F1
#
_entry.id   AF-A0AAD4G5U3-F1
#
_cell.length_a   1.000
_cell.length_b   1.000
_cell.length_c   1.000
_cell.angle_alpha   90.00
_cell.angle_beta   90.00
_cell.angle_gamma   90.00
#
_symmetry.space_group_name_H-M   'P 1'
#
loop_
_entity.id
_entity.type
_entity.pdbx_description
1 polymer ?
#
loop_
_entity_poly.entity_id
_entity_poly.type
_entity_poly.pdbx_seq_one_letter_code
_entity_poly.pdbx_strand_id
1 'polypeptide(L)' 'KVVIDPSKGGAISPKSPQQSNALEVPQGSWVWGGIVSLLEVDLFSPTWETRHGAAMALRELLKTQGASGGM' A
#
# COMPACT_ATOMS: atom_id res chain seq x y z
N LYS A 1 22.78 -42.06 -15.84
CA LYS A 1 21.45 -42.38 -15.28
C LYS A 1 21.19 -41.38 -14.16
N VAL A 2 20.33 -40.38 -14.38
CA VAL A 2 20.08 -39.32 -13.39
C VAL A 2 19.17 -39.89 -12.31
N VAL A 3 19.65 -39.93 -11.06
CA VAL A 3 18.84 -40.34 -9.90
C VAL A 3 18.22 -39.07 -9.32
N ILE A 4 16.91 -38.92 -9.50
CA ILE A 4 16.14 -37.82 -8.93
C ILE A 4 15.71 -38.27 -7.54
N ASP A 5 16.25 -37.65 -6.50
CA ASP A 5 15.90 -37.90 -5.10
C ASP A 5 14.68 -37.02 -4.71
N PRO A 6 13.48 -37.60 -4.55
CA PRO A 6 12.27 -36.84 -4.20
C PRO A 6 12.34 -36.19 -2.81
N SER A 7 13.31 -36.58 -1.97
CA SER A 7 13.49 -36.05 -0.62
C SER A 7 14.20 -34.69 -0.58
N LYS A 8 14.77 -34.25 -1.71
CA LYS A 8 15.49 -32.96 -1.83
C LYS A 8 14.60 -31.80 -2.27
N GLY A 9 13.29 -32.01 -2.39
CA GLY A 9 12.32 -30.93 -2.54
C GLY A 9 12.20 -30.16 -1.22
N GLY A 10 12.97 -29.08 -1.05
CA GLY A 10 12.89 -28.24 0.13
C GLY A 10 11.47 -27.71 0.29
N ALA A 11 10.81 -28.06 1.40
CA ALA A 11 9.52 -27.49 1.76
C ALA A 11 9.69 -25.98 1.92
N ILE A 12 9.13 -25.21 0.98
CA ILE A 12 9.02 -23.77 1.13
C ILE A 12 7.93 -23.50 2.16
N SER A 13 8.33 -23.23 3.41
CA SER A 13 7.40 -22.68 4.39
C SER A 13 6.80 -21.40 3.81
N PRO A 14 5.46 -21.25 3.80
CA PRO A 14 4.85 -20.00 3.37
C PRO A 14 5.42 -18.89 4.24
N LYS A 15 5.99 -17.86 3.61
CA LYS A 15 6.41 -16.64 4.30
C LYS A 15 5.21 -16.16 5.10
N SER A 16 5.38 -15.99 6.41
CA SER A 16 4.34 -15.45 7.28
C SER A 16 3.78 -14.17 6.63
N PRO A 17 2.45 -13.97 6.61
CA PRO A 17 1.88 -12.78 6.04
C PRO A 17 2.49 -11.58 6.78
N GLN A 18 3.22 -10.75 6.03
CA GLN A 18 3.78 -9.52 6.58
C GLN A 18 2.60 -8.59 6.86
N GLN A 19 2.17 -8.53 8.11
CA GLN A 19 1.14 -7.59 8.53
C GLN A 19 1.73 -6.19 8.39
N SER A 20 1.16 -5.39 7.47
CA SER A 20 1.53 -4.00 7.27
C SER A 20 0.64 -3.12 8.14
N ASN A 21 1.25 -2.33 9.03
CA ASN A 21 0.55 -1.31 9.82
C ASN A 21 0.21 -0.05 9.01
N ALA A 22 0.36 -0.07 7.68
CA ALA A 22 0.17 1.09 6.81
C ALA A 22 -1.26 1.66 6.82
N LEU A 23 -2.23 0.87 7.27
CA LEU A 23 -3.64 1.26 7.41
C LEU A 23 -4.07 1.46 8.87
N GLU A 24 -3.13 1.36 9.81
CA GLU A 24 -3.41 1.57 11.22
C GLU A 24 -3.57 3.09 11.46
N VAL A 25 -4.72 3.49 11.99
CA VAL A 25 -5.06 4.90 12.20
C VAL A 25 -5.01 5.19 13.71
N PRO A 26 -4.10 6.07 14.17
CA PRO A 26 -4.08 6.51 15.55
C PRO A 26 -5.42 7.11 15.97
N GLN A 27 -5.84 6.84 17.21
CA GLN A 27 -7.11 7.34 17.72
C GLN A 27 -7.10 8.89 17.75
N GLY A 28 -8.14 9.51 17.21
CA GLY A 28 -8.24 10.96 17.09
C GLY A 28 -7.57 11.57 15.86
N SER A 29 -6.81 10.79 15.09
CA SER A 29 -6.21 11.25 13.83
C SER A 29 -7.18 11.10 12.66
N TRP A 30 -6.95 11.90 11.62
CA TRP A 30 -7.69 11.80 10.38
C TRP A 30 -7.46 10.44 9.68
N VAL A 31 -8.54 9.67 9.53
CA VAL A 31 -8.50 8.29 8.99
C VAL A 31 -7.89 8.16 7.59
N TRP A 32 -7.92 9.25 6.81
CA TRP A 32 -7.38 9.26 5.45
C TRP A 32 -5.91 9.67 5.38
N GLY A 33 -5.29 10.06 6.49
CA GLY A 33 -3.91 10.57 6.52
C GLY A 33 -2.90 9.61 5.86
N GLY A 34 -2.93 8.34 6.22
CA GLY A 34 -2.03 7.33 5.64
C GLY A 34 -2.25 7.13 4.13
N ILE A 35 -3.49 7.16 3.67
CA ILE A 35 -3.83 7.06 2.24
C ILE A 35 -3.34 8.30 1.50
N VAL A 36 -3.54 9.51 2.06
CA VAL A 36 -3.04 10.75 1.45
C VAL A 36 -1.54 10.74 1.33
N SER A 37 -0.80 10.34 2.37
CA SER A 37 0.66 10.24 2.31
C SER A 37 1.14 9.23 1.26
N LEU A 38 0.44 8.12 1.06
CA LEU A 38 0.76 7.16 0.00
C LEU A 38 0.54 7.78 -1.39
N LEU A 39 -0.61 8.42 -1.60
CA LEU A 39 -0.97 9.04 -2.88
C LEU A 39 -0.05 10.21 -3.24
N GLU A 40 0.43 10.95 -2.24
CA GLU A 40 1.45 12.00 -2.42
C GLU A 40 2.76 11.46 -2.99
N VAL A 41 3.18 10.27 -2.56
CA VAL A 41 4.34 9.58 -3.14
C VAL A 41 4.04 9.11 -4.57
N ASP A 42 2.85 8.56 -4.79
CA ASP A 42 2.43 8.04 -6.11
C ASP A 42 2.33 9.12 -7.20
N LEU A 43 2.18 10.41 -6.84
CA LEU A 43 2.26 11.52 -7.78
C LEU A 43 3.61 11.60 -8.52
N PHE A 44 4.68 11.02 -7.95
CA PHE A 44 6.02 11.00 -8.53
C PHE A 44 6.39 9.65 -9.18
N SER A 45 5.44 8.73 -9.30
CA SER A 45 5.68 7.44 -9.96
C SER A 45 6.15 7.61 -11.41
N PRO A 46 7.09 6.79 -11.92
CA PRO A 46 7.45 6.79 -13.34
C PRO A 46 6.29 6.38 -14.26
N THR A 47 5.35 5.57 -13.79
CA THR A 47 4.15 5.15 -14.53
C THR A 47 3.08 6.24 -14.54
N TRP A 48 2.61 6.63 -15.72
CA TRP A 48 1.66 7.74 -15.85
C TRP A 48 0.27 7.41 -15.31
N GLU A 49 -0.15 6.15 -15.40
CA GLU A 49 -1.41 5.64 -14.87
C GLU A 49 -1.48 5.82 -13.35
N THR A 50 -0.36 5.54 -12.67
CA THR A 50 -0.25 5.72 -11.21
C THR A 50 -0.36 7.19 -10.84
N ARG A 51 0.38 8.09 -11.51
CA ARG A 51 0.29 9.54 -11.24
C ARG A 51 -1.12 10.08 -11.48
N HIS A 52 -1.75 9.67 -12.57
CA HIS A 52 -3.10 10.09 -12.92
C HIS A 52 -4.12 9.60 -11.90
N GLY A 53 -4.06 8.32 -11.52
CA GLY A 53 -4.91 7.75 -10.48
C GLY A 53 -4.74 8.44 -9.14
N ALA A 54 -3.50 8.72 -8.73
CA ALA A 54 -3.19 9.43 -7.49
C ALA A 54 -3.76 10.85 -7.48
N ALA A 55 -3.58 11.61 -8.57
CA ALA A 55 -4.12 12.95 -8.70
C ALA A 55 -5.67 12.98 -8.64
N MET A 56 -6.34 12.02 -9.29
CA MET A 56 -7.80 11.91 -9.24
C MET A 56 -8.30 11.54 -7.84
N ALA A 57 -7.65 10.57 -7.19
CA ALA A 57 -8.01 10.14 -5.84
C ALA A 57 -7.85 11.28 -4.83
N LEU A 58 -6.72 12.00 -4.86
CA LEU A 58 -6.48 13.16 -3.99
C LEU A 58 -7.52 14.27 -4.23
N ARG A 59 -7.87 14.56 -5.49
CA ARG A 59 -8.87 15.59 -5.81
C ARG A 59 -10.22 15.31 -5.14
N GLU A 60 -10.74 14.10 -5.32
CA GLU A 60 -12.07 13.75 -4.80
C GLU A 60 -12.07 13.56 -3.28
N LEU A 61 -11.00 12.97 -2.74
CA LEU A 61 -10.85 12.78 -1.31
C LEU A 61 -10.75 14.12 -0.57
N LEU A 62 -9.87 15.02 -1.00
CA LEU A 62 -9.70 16.32 -0.33
C LEU A 62 -10.92 17.22 -0.50
N LYS A 63 -11.61 17.15 -1.63
CA LYS A 63 -12.88 17.86 -1.84
C LYS A 63 -13.97 17.41 -0.86
N THR A 64 -14.03 16.11 -0.55
CA THR A 64 -15.11 15.54 0.27
C THR A 64 -14.76 15.45 1.76
N GLN A 65 -13.49 15.23 2.10
CA GLN A 65 -13.02 14.90 3.46
C GLN A 65 -11.83 15.77 3.91
N GLY A 66 -11.32 16.68 3.07
CA GLY A 66 -10.13 17.47 3.37
C GLY A 66 -10.30 18.50 4.50
N ALA A 67 -11.54 18.82 4.89
CA ALA A 67 -11.81 19.69 6.04
C ALA A 67 -11.26 19.13 7.36
N SER A 68 -11.09 17.81 7.45
CA SER A 68 -10.47 17.14 8.59
C SER A 68 -9.01 16.76 8.39
N GLY A 69 -8.39 17.20 7.30
CA GLY A 69 -6.98 16.96 7.02
C GLY A 69 -6.06 17.63 8.05
N GLY A 70 -5.12 16.85 8.60
CA GLY A 70 -4.12 17.34 9.56
C GLY A 70 -4.58 17.41 11.02
N MET A 71 -5.80 16.94 11.33
CA MET A 71 -6.25 16.68 12.70
C MET A 71 -5.79 15.32 13.21
#